data_AF-A0A8H6CFX6-F1
#
_entry.id   AF-A0A8H6CFX6-F1
#
_cell.length_a   1.000
_cell.length_b   1.000
_cell.length_c   1.000
_cell.angle_alpha   90.00
_cell.angle_beta   90.00
_cell.angle_gamma   90.00
#
_symmetry.space_group_name_H-M   'P 1'
#
loop_
_entity.id
_entity.type
_entity.pdbx_description
1 polymer ?
#
loop_
_entity_poly.entity_id
_entity_poly.type
_entity_poly.pdbx_seq_one_letter_code
_entity_poly.pdbx_strand_id
1 'polypeptide(L)'
;MSTTSSMFLTLTPAMPHVENSNHVPGPIDHVTLNLAVESLTYHIVSGDTLVPIAKSLREASVGDESSVSQSKGSFTEQIKAYPPPMSDTSTDSESVLSVENHLDNPILPAVHSDNRDIAATILPSEFLSPATILKRRLETTKDLIVCPGVYDGFSARIALSVGFDALYMTGAGTTASRLGQPDLGLAQLSDMRAHADMIANLDPYGTPLIADMDTGYGGPNTITLAVQQYIRANVAGFHIEDQVLTKRCGHLSGKKVVSADVYLSRIRAAKGAIEKARSDIVLIARTDALQQLGYDECVARLHAARALGADVGLLEGFRSKEQAAQAVKEFAPWPLLLNIVENGHSPLITVDEAREMGFRIIIFSFAGLAPAYGAIKGAYEKLKTEGVTGIQGSGVTPRGIFDVCGLRDCMRIDEEAGGEDFKDGV
;
A
#
# COMPACT_ATOMS: atom_id res chain seq x y z
N MET A 1 34.93 43.36 27.28
CA MET A 1 35.98 42.41 27.73
C MET A 1 35.29 41.28 28.47
N SER A 2 35.28 40.08 27.87
CA SER A 2 35.29 38.77 28.54
C SER A 2 34.85 37.74 27.50
N THR A 3 35.85 37.20 26.82
CA THR A 3 35.81 36.08 25.88
C THR A 3 35.50 34.78 26.60
N THR A 4 34.47 34.05 26.18
CA THR A 4 34.30 32.62 26.49
C THR A 4 34.52 31.82 25.22
N SER A 5 35.66 31.11 25.21
CA SER A 5 36.12 30.23 24.16
C SER A 5 35.36 28.90 24.25
N SER A 6 34.80 28.43 23.14
CA SER A 6 34.31 27.06 22.99
C SER A 6 35.49 26.12 22.71
N MET A 7 35.66 25.09 23.54
CA MET A 7 36.52 23.95 23.22
C MET A 7 35.73 22.96 22.36
N PHE A 8 36.19 22.73 21.13
CA PHE A 8 35.83 21.58 20.33
C PHE A 8 36.69 20.39 20.75
N LEU A 9 36.07 19.28 21.16
CA LEU A 9 36.76 18.01 21.35
C LEU A 9 36.53 17.15 20.10
N THR A 10 37.52 17.10 19.21
CA THR A 10 37.57 16.20 18.05
C THR A 10 38.10 14.85 18.50
N LEU A 11 37.29 13.78 18.40
CA LEU A 11 37.74 12.40 18.57
C LEU A 11 38.03 11.80 17.18
N THR A 12 39.31 11.66 16.84
CA THR A 12 39.79 10.85 15.71
C THR A 12 39.84 9.36 16.09
N PRO A 13 39.35 8.43 15.25
CA PRO A 13 39.58 7.00 15.48
C PRO A 13 41.01 6.61 15.07
N ALA A 14 41.69 5.87 15.94
CA ALA A 14 43.02 5.32 15.69
C ALA A 14 42.93 4.12 14.73
N MET A 15 43.76 4.11 13.68
CA MET A 15 43.97 2.94 12.82
C MET A 15 45.02 1.99 13.45
N PRO A 16 44.85 0.66 13.36
CA PRO A 16 45.87 -0.28 13.81
C PRO A 16 46.99 -0.42 12.78
N HIS A 17 48.22 -0.48 13.28
CA HIS A 17 49.45 -0.76 12.54
C HIS A 17 49.45 -2.17 11.95
N VAL A 18 49.86 -2.29 10.68
CA VAL A 18 50.15 -3.56 10.01
C VAL A 18 51.67 -3.81 10.10
N GLU A 19 52.07 -4.82 10.87
CA GLU A 19 53.42 -5.39 10.77
C GLU A 19 53.43 -6.55 9.78
N ASN A 20 54.40 -6.50 8.88
CA ASN A 20 54.57 -7.40 7.76
C ASN A 20 55.40 -8.61 8.22
N SER A 21 54.81 -9.82 8.24
CA SER A 21 55.59 -11.05 8.39
C SER A 21 55.14 -12.10 7.38
N ASN A 22 56.12 -12.55 6.58
CA ASN A 22 56.00 -13.59 5.58
C ASN A 22 55.76 -14.94 6.26
N HIS A 23 54.56 -15.51 6.15
CA HIS A 23 54.34 -16.95 6.32
C HIS A 23 53.19 -17.45 5.44
N VAL A 24 53.46 -18.56 4.74
CA VAL A 24 52.57 -19.25 3.80
C VAL A 24 51.42 -19.93 4.56
N PRO A 25 50.13 -19.78 4.18
CA PRO A 25 49.06 -20.47 4.88
C PRO A 25 48.78 -21.88 4.31
N GLY A 26 48.78 -22.87 5.21
CA GLY A 26 48.13 -24.17 5.02
C GLY A 26 46.61 -24.11 5.24
N PRO A 27 45.88 -25.24 5.14
CA PRO A 27 44.42 -25.24 4.95
C PRO A 27 43.66 -24.75 6.19
N ILE A 28 42.57 -24.02 5.92
CA ILE A 28 41.69 -23.37 6.89
C ILE A 28 40.72 -24.39 7.48
N ASP A 29 40.75 -24.60 8.80
CA ASP A 29 39.68 -25.23 9.56
C ASP A 29 38.60 -24.21 9.90
N HIS A 30 37.33 -24.59 9.72
CA HIS A 30 36.14 -23.78 9.96
C HIS A 30 36.05 -23.31 11.44
N VAL A 31 35.89 -22.00 11.65
CA VAL A 31 35.48 -21.43 12.95
C VAL A 31 34.09 -20.82 12.79
N THR A 32 33.10 -21.45 13.41
CA THR A 32 31.73 -20.97 13.54
C THR A 32 31.65 -19.93 14.66
N LEU A 33 31.34 -18.68 14.33
CA LEU A 33 31.07 -17.60 15.29
C LEU A 33 29.54 -17.48 15.49
N ASN A 34 29.04 -18.07 16.57
CA ASN A 34 27.66 -17.83 17.04
C ASN A 34 27.64 -16.58 17.92
N LEU A 35 27.07 -15.48 17.41
CA LEU A 35 26.71 -14.31 18.21
C LEU A 35 25.20 -14.32 18.46
N ALA A 36 24.81 -14.79 19.64
CA ALA A 36 23.48 -14.57 20.19
C ALA A 36 23.46 -13.18 20.84
N VAL A 37 22.60 -12.28 20.34
CA VAL A 37 22.33 -11.00 21.00
C VAL A 37 20.91 -11.07 21.57
N GLU A 38 20.80 -11.33 22.88
CA GLU A 38 19.57 -11.14 23.64
C GLU A 38 19.31 -9.63 23.82
N SER A 39 18.13 -9.18 23.40
CA SER A 39 17.66 -7.81 23.61
C SER A 39 17.19 -7.62 25.06
N LEU A 40 17.91 -6.80 25.83
CA LEU A 40 17.47 -6.32 27.15
C LEU A 40 16.76 -4.97 27.02
N THR A 41 15.48 -4.94 27.40
CA THR A 41 14.65 -3.72 27.48
C THR A 41 14.94 -3.00 28.80
N TYR A 42 15.37 -1.73 28.75
CA TYR A 42 15.47 -0.86 29.93
C TYR A 42 14.40 0.23 29.86
N HIS A 43 13.68 0.45 30.97
CA HIS A 43 12.82 1.62 31.14
C HIS A 43 13.61 2.75 31.80
N ILE A 44 13.64 3.91 31.15
CA ILE A 44 14.12 5.17 31.75
C ILE A 44 12.98 5.74 32.59
N VAL A 45 13.15 5.76 33.91
CA VAL A 45 12.36 6.58 34.82
C VAL A 45 13.28 7.64 35.40
N SER A 46 12.85 8.89 35.36
CA SER A 46 13.62 10.03 35.85
C SER A 46 13.99 9.88 37.33
N GLY A 47 15.22 10.23 37.67
CA GLY A 47 15.67 10.37 39.06
C GLY A 47 16.64 9.27 39.48
N ASP A 48 17.86 9.68 39.76
CA ASP A 48 19.01 8.92 40.25
C ASP A 48 18.67 7.69 41.11
N THR A 49 19.03 6.49 40.64
CA THR A 49 19.71 5.37 41.36
C THR A 49 19.52 4.05 40.56
N LEU A 50 20.61 3.37 40.18
CA LEU A 50 20.58 2.03 39.56
C LEU A 50 20.57 0.94 40.65
N VAL A 51 19.63 -0.02 40.59
CA VAL A 51 19.61 -1.21 41.47
C VAL A 51 19.73 -2.48 40.60
N PRO A 52 20.64 -3.41 40.91
CA PRO A 52 20.78 -4.66 40.16
C PRO A 52 19.79 -5.74 40.64
N ILE A 53 19.22 -6.53 39.71
CA ILE A 53 18.46 -7.75 40.03
C ILE A 53 19.32 -8.97 39.69
N ALA A 54 19.59 -9.80 40.71
CA ALA A 54 20.24 -11.09 40.60
C ALA A 54 19.24 -12.21 40.21
N LYS A 55 19.72 -13.15 39.42
CA LYS A 55 19.04 -14.34 38.92
C LYS A 55 19.13 -15.48 39.96
N SER A 56 18.02 -16.07 40.39
CA SER A 56 18.04 -17.40 41.01
C SER A 56 16.78 -18.21 40.70
N LEU A 57 16.96 -19.25 39.87
CA LEU A 57 16.08 -20.42 39.78
C LEU A 57 16.79 -21.56 40.53
N ARG A 58 16.16 -22.11 41.57
CA ARG A 58 16.36 -23.49 42.05
C ARG A 58 15.13 -23.94 42.86
N GLU A 59 14.47 -24.96 42.32
CA GLU A 59 13.84 -26.12 42.98
C GLU A 59 13.27 -25.98 44.40
N ALA A 60 11.96 -26.24 44.54
CA ALA A 60 11.43 -27.09 45.61
C ALA A 60 10.02 -27.58 45.28
N SER A 61 9.88 -28.90 45.20
CA SER A 61 8.66 -29.68 45.23
C SER A 61 8.19 -29.93 46.68
N VAL A 62 6.89 -30.25 46.82
CA VAL A 62 6.21 -30.91 47.95
C VAL A 62 5.72 -30.02 49.09
N GLY A 63 4.40 -30.09 49.36
CA GLY A 63 3.91 -30.29 50.72
C GLY A 63 3.05 -29.20 51.38
N ASP A 64 1.75 -29.33 51.16
CA ASP A 64 0.69 -29.38 52.20
C ASP A 64 0.16 -28.14 52.94
N GLU A 65 -1.13 -28.31 53.26
CA GLU A 65 -2.20 -27.48 53.81
C GLU A 65 -1.89 -26.39 54.87
N SER A 66 -2.61 -25.26 54.80
CA SER A 66 -3.69 -24.90 55.76
C SER A 66 -4.07 -23.40 55.74
N SER A 67 -5.35 -23.12 56.07
CA SER A 67 -5.96 -21.84 56.53
C SER A 67 -6.63 -20.87 55.52
N VAL A 68 -7.85 -21.24 55.11
CA VAL A 68 -9.16 -20.61 55.43
C VAL A 68 -9.26 -19.07 55.65
N SER A 69 -10.03 -18.46 54.73
CA SER A 69 -11.06 -17.39 54.86
C SER A 69 -10.73 -15.92 55.15
N GLN A 70 -11.16 -15.03 54.25
CA GLN A 70 -12.29 -14.08 54.37
C GLN A 70 -12.45 -13.34 53.02
N SER A 71 -13.49 -13.61 52.21
CA SER A 71 -14.71 -12.78 52.00
C SER A 71 -14.44 -11.26 51.88
N LYS A 72 -14.95 -10.46 50.94
CA LYS A 72 -16.02 -10.52 49.93
C LYS A 72 -15.91 -9.24 49.07
N GLY A 73 -16.36 -9.26 47.81
CA GLY A 73 -16.70 -8.07 47.02
C GLY A 73 -16.20 -8.12 45.57
N SER A 74 -16.88 -8.81 44.66
CA SER A 74 -17.90 -8.26 43.73
C SER A 74 -17.32 -7.33 42.65
N PHE A 75 -17.13 -7.85 41.43
CA PHE A 75 -17.58 -7.19 40.19
C PHE A 75 -17.76 -8.23 39.08
N THR A 76 -18.95 -8.24 38.50
CA THR A 76 -19.43 -9.14 37.45
C THR A 76 -19.50 -8.39 36.12
N GLU A 77 -19.60 -9.17 35.03
CA GLU A 77 -19.93 -8.80 33.63
C GLU A 77 -18.80 -8.22 32.76
N GLN A 78 -18.60 -8.62 31.48
CA GLN A 78 -19.37 -9.45 30.54
C GLN A 78 -18.43 -9.86 29.38
N ILE A 79 -18.35 -11.15 29.04
CA ILE A 79 -17.79 -11.63 27.77
C ILE A 79 -18.98 -12.12 26.93
N LYS A 80 -19.30 -11.41 25.84
CA LYS A 80 -20.25 -11.89 24.82
C LYS A 80 -19.56 -12.94 23.95
N ALA A 81 -19.97 -14.19 24.11
CA ALA A 81 -19.65 -15.29 23.20
C ALA A 81 -20.61 -15.24 21.99
N TYR A 82 -20.07 -15.40 20.78
CA TYR A 82 -20.84 -15.64 19.56
C TYR A 82 -21.28 -17.12 19.50
N PRO A 83 -22.50 -17.44 19.01
CA PRO A 83 -22.94 -18.82 18.86
C PRO A 83 -22.38 -19.46 17.58
N PRO A 84 -22.13 -20.79 17.57
CA PRO A 84 -21.78 -21.54 16.35
C PRO A 84 -23.04 -21.82 15.50
N PRO A 85 -22.91 -22.04 14.18
CA PRO A 85 -24.06 -22.38 13.35
C PRO A 85 -24.52 -23.82 13.60
N MET A 86 -25.85 -23.97 13.73
CA MET A 86 -26.54 -25.24 13.97
C MET A 86 -26.54 -26.14 12.73
N SER A 87 -26.34 -27.42 12.98
CA SER A 87 -26.68 -28.54 12.10
C SER A 87 -28.20 -28.76 12.11
N ASP A 88 -28.80 -28.91 10.93
CA ASP A 88 -30.10 -29.56 10.84
C ASP A 88 -30.16 -30.48 9.61
N THR A 89 -30.51 -31.72 9.88
CA THR A 89 -30.78 -32.79 8.92
C THR A 89 -32.29 -32.93 8.78
N SER A 90 -32.84 -32.80 7.58
CA SER A 90 -33.94 -33.67 7.13
C SER A 90 -34.07 -33.69 5.61
N THR A 91 -34.38 -34.88 5.14
CA THR A 91 -34.53 -35.40 3.78
C THR A 91 -35.81 -34.92 3.10
N ASP A 92 -35.77 -34.59 1.81
CA ASP A 92 -36.34 -35.43 0.74
C ASP A 92 -36.55 -34.69 -0.60
N SER A 93 -36.49 -35.51 -1.65
CA SER A 93 -36.99 -35.35 -3.03
C SER A 93 -36.00 -34.88 -4.10
N GLU A 94 -35.69 -35.86 -4.93
CA GLU A 94 -34.95 -35.85 -6.18
C GLU A 94 -35.54 -34.85 -7.20
N SER A 95 -34.67 -34.06 -7.83
CA SER A 95 -34.83 -33.71 -9.23
C SER A 95 -33.43 -33.62 -9.86
N VAL A 96 -33.07 -34.68 -10.58
CA VAL A 96 -31.85 -34.77 -11.35
C VAL A 96 -32.01 -33.87 -12.59
N LEU A 97 -31.37 -32.70 -12.55
CA LEU A 97 -31.07 -31.91 -13.75
C LEU A 97 -29.60 -32.12 -14.08
N SER A 98 -29.38 -33.04 -15.01
CA SER A 98 -28.11 -33.24 -15.70
C SER A 98 -27.72 -31.95 -16.45
N VAL A 99 -26.70 -31.26 -15.96
CA VAL A 99 -26.02 -30.21 -16.73
C VAL A 99 -24.82 -30.88 -17.40
N GLU A 100 -24.95 -31.11 -18.70
CA GLU A 100 -23.87 -31.57 -19.57
C GLU A 100 -22.72 -30.54 -19.58
N ASN A 101 -21.50 -31.04 -19.38
CA ASN A 101 -20.27 -30.28 -19.54
C ASN A 101 -20.07 -29.93 -21.02
N HIS A 102 -20.55 -28.76 -21.45
CA HIS A 102 -20.09 -28.13 -22.69
C HIS A 102 -18.92 -27.19 -22.38
N LEU A 103 -17.71 -27.78 -22.32
CA LEU A 103 -16.47 -27.05 -22.50
C LEU A 103 -16.26 -26.81 -24.01
N ASP A 104 -17.00 -25.86 -24.57
CA ASP A 104 -16.65 -25.28 -25.86
C ASP A 104 -15.50 -24.30 -25.64
N ASN A 105 -14.28 -24.83 -25.72
CA ASN A 105 -13.06 -24.05 -25.91
C ASN A 105 -13.21 -23.23 -27.20
N PRO A 106 -13.15 -21.90 -27.19
CA PRO A 106 -12.89 -21.18 -28.43
C PRO A 106 -11.44 -21.50 -28.80
N ILE A 107 -11.28 -22.40 -29.78
CA ILE A 107 -10.02 -22.65 -30.46
C ILE A 107 -9.55 -21.30 -31.02
N LEU A 108 -8.55 -20.69 -30.39
CA LEU A 108 -7.77 -19.63 -31.00
C LEU A 108 -7.17 -20.22 -32.29
N PRO A 109 -7.31 -19.55 -33.45
CA PRO A 109 -6.80 -20.10 -34.69
C PRO A 109 -5.28 -20.28 -34.58
N ALA A 110 -4.81 -21.46 -34.94
CA ALA A 110 -3.38 -21.76 -35.04
C ALA A 110 -2.72 -20.72 -35.94
N VAL A 111 -1.74 -19.99 -35.39
CA VAL A 111 -0.89 -19.09 -36.17
C VAL A 111 0.02 -19.98 -37.00
N HIS A 112 -0.39 -20.25 -38.24
CA HIS A 112 0.46 -20.84 -39.25
C HIS A 112 1.65 -19.91 -39.50
N SER A 113 2.84 -20.46 -39.33
CA SER A 113 4.11 -19.84 -39.67
C SER A 113 4.24 -19.69 -41.18
N ASP A 114 3.72 -18.58 -41.73
CA ASP A 114 4.12 -18.13 -43.06
C ASP A 114 4.83 -16.79 -42.96
N ASN A 115 6.15 -16.89 -43.09
CA ASN A 115 7.09 -15.80 -43.12
C ASN A 115 6.99 -15.12 -44.50
N ARG A 116 6.17 -14.07 -44.60
CA ARG A 116 6.25 -12.93 -45.55
C ARG A 116 4.96 -12.13 -45.49
N ASP A 117 4.90 -11.24 -44.50
CA ASP A 117 4.31 -9.90 -44.61
C ASP A 117 4.45 -9.23 -43.25
N ILE A 118 5.56 -8.53 -43.04
CA ILE A 118 5.63 -7.45 -42.05
C ILE A 118 4.78 -6.30 -42.61
N ALA A 119 3.48 -6.57 -42.78
CA ALA A 119 2.50 -5.52 -42.90
C ALA A 119 2.53 -4.87 -41.52
N ALA A 120 3.15 -3.68 -41.46
CA ALA A 120 3.20 -2.83 -40.30
C ALA A 120 1.87 -2.92 -39.56
N THR A 121 1.86 -3.69 -38.47
CA THR A 121 0.83 -3.52 -37.45
C THR A 121 0.94 -2.06 -37.10
N ILE A 122 -0.07 -1.29 -37.50
CA ILE A 122 -0.12 0.15 -37.25
C ILE A 122 -0.04 0.26 -35.73
N LEU A 123 1.16 0.53 -35.21
CA LEU A 123 1.35 0.93 -33.83
C LEU A 123 0.35 2.07 -33.63
N PRO A 124 -0.48 2.06 -32.56
CA PRO A 124 -1.42 3.15 -32.32
C PRO A 124 -0.69 4.48 -32.50
N SER A 125 -1.32 5.42 -33.21
CA SER A 125 -0.63 6.56 -33.84
C SER A 125 0.14 7.47 -32.86
N GLU A 126 -0.06 7.32 -31.55
CA GLU A 126 0.80 7.85 -30.49
C GLU A 126 0.91 6.85 -29.33
N PHE A 127 2.13 6.54 -28.90
CA PHE A 127 2.36 5.95 -27.58
C PHE A 127 2.05 7.02 -26.52
N LEU A 128 1.10 6.73 -25.62
CA LEU A 128 0.71 7.64 -24.55
C LEU A 128 1.29 7.16 -23.22
N SER A 129 1.83 8.09 -22.43
CA SER A 129 2.17 7.78 -21.04
C SER A 129 0.90 7.46 -20.24
N PRO A 130 0.96 6.61 -19.21
CA PRO A 130 -0.18 6.38 -18.32
C PRO A 130 -0.76 7.66 -17.70
N ALA A 131 0.08 8.66 -17.45
CA ALA A 131 -0.34 10.01 -17.04
C ALA A 131 -1.22 10.69 -18.09
N THR A 132 -0.78 10.69 -19.36
CA THR A 132 -1.56 11.24 -20.47
C THR A 132 -2.87 10.47 -20.67
N ILE A 133 -2.86 9.14 -20.53
CA ILE A 133 -4.08 8.31 -20.58
C ILE A 133 -5.06 8.74 -19.49
N LEU A 134 -4.61 8.82 -18.23
CA LEU A 134 -5.46 9.21 -17.10
C LEU A 134 -6.05 10.62 -17.32
N LYS A 135 -5.21 11.58 -17.70
CA LYS A 135 -5.62 12.96 -17.92
C LYS A 135 -6.63 13.09 -19.07
N ARG A 136 -6.39 12.43 -20.20
CA ARG A 136 -7.35 12.38 -21.32
C ARG A 136 -8.67 11.75 -20.88
N ARG A 137 -8.67 10.67 -20.10
CA ARG A 137 -9.91 10.07 -19.56
C ARG A 137 -10.71 11.04 -18.70
N LEU A 138 -10.03 11.83 -17.86
CA LEU A 138 -10.67 12.83 -17.00
C LEU A 138 -11.26 14.00 -17.81
N GLU A 139 -10.60 14.41 -18.91
CA GLU A 139 -11.00 15.56 -19.72
C GLU A 139 -12.04 15.23 -20.79
N THR A 140 -12.00 14.02 -21.36
CA THR A 140 -12.76 13.68 -22.58
C THR A 140 -13.93 12.74 -22.35
N THR A 141 -14.00 12.06 -21.20
CA THR A 141 -15.09 11.13 -20.89
C THR A 141 -15.79 11.47 -19.58
N LYS A 142 -16.95 10.85 -19.36
CA LYS A 142 -17.72 10.89 -18.11
C LYS A 142 -17.68 9.55 -17.36
N ASP A 143 -16.78 8.65 -17.76
CA ASP A 143 -16.70 7.29 -17.18
C ASP A 143 -16.03 7.33 -15.83
N LEU A 144 -16.61 6.70 -14.82
CA LEU A 144 -16.00 6.56 -13.51
C LEU A 144 -14.77 5.63 -13.61
N ILE A 145 -13.62 6.13 -13.16
CA ILE A 145 -12.37 5.38 -13.13
C ILE A 145 -12.30 4.62 -11.80
N VAL A 146 -12.27 3.29 -11.86
CA VAL A 146 -12.32 2.42 -10.68
C VAL A 146 -10.92 1.88 -10.39
N CYS A 147 -10.36 2.25 -9.24
CA CYS A 147 -8.99 1.88 -8.88
C CYS A 147 -8.98 1.00 -7.62
N PRO A 148 -8.69 -0.31 -7.72
CA PRO A 148 -8.46 -1.12 -6.53
C PRO A 148 -7.17 -0.70 -5.84
N GLY A 149 -7.20 -0.66 -4.51
CA GLY A 149 -6.04 -0.42 -3.68
C GLY A 149 -5.08 -1.61 -3.70
N VAL A 150 -3.93 -1.41 -4.33
CA VAL A 150 -2.80 -2.35 -4.39
C VAL A 150 -1.67 -1.82 -3.53
N TYR A 151 -0.87 -2.73 -2.99
CA TYR A 151 0.14 -2.38 -1.98
C TYR A 151 1.48 -3.06 -2.20
N ASP A 152 1.63 -3.90 -3.23
CA ASP A 152 2.88 -4.54 -3.64
C ASP A 152 2.78 -5.07 -5.07
N GLY A 153 3.85 -5.72 -5.56
CA GLY A 153 3.88 -6.24 -6.92
C GLY A 153 2.88 -7.38 -7.13
N PHE A 154 2.65 -8.22 -6.12
CA PHE A 154 1.77 -9.37 -6.25
C PHE A 154 0.29 -8.94 -6.28
N SER A 155 -0.12 -8.08 -5.36
CA SER A 155 -1.48 -7.49 -5.35
C SER A 155 -1.76 -6.70 -6.63
N ALA A 156 -0.78 -5.98 -7.17
CA ALA A 156 -0.91 -5.28 -8.44
C ALA A 156 -1.04 -6.25 -9.64
N ARG A 157 -0.21 -7.29 -9.73
CA ARG A 157 -0.31 -8.33 -10.77
C ARG A 157 -1.66 -9.03 -10.74
N ILE A 158 -2.19 -9.34 -9.55
CA ILE A 158 -3.53 -9.91 -9.41
C ILE A 158 -4.58 -8.93 -9.95
N ALA A 159 -4.56 -7.66 -9.54
CA ALA A 159 -5.52 -6.67 -10.02
C ALA A 159 -5.48 -6.49 -11.55
N LEU A 160 -4.29 -6.46 -12.15
CA LEU A 160 -4.11 -6.43 -13.60
C LEU A 160 -4.68 -7.69 -14.27
N SER A 161 -4.41 -8.88 -13.72
CA SER A 161 -4.91 -10.15 -14.27
C SER A 161 -6.44 -10.28 -14.23
N VAL A 162 -7.09 -9.61 -13.27
CA VAL A 162 -8.56 -9.52 -13.17
C VAL A 162 -9.14 -8.56 -14.22
N GLY A 163 -8.33 -7.67 -14.79
CA GLY A 163 -8.72 -6.75 -15.85
C GLY A 163 -9.08 -5.34 -15.38
N PHE A 164 -8.61 -4.90 -14.22
CA PHE A 164 -8.74 -3.50 -13.82
C PHE A 164 -7.88 -2.61 -14.74
N ASP A 165 -8.46 -1.48 -15.16
CA ASP A 165 -7.89 -0.56 -16.16
C ASP A 165 -7.25 0.70 -15.53
N ALA A 166 -7.20 0.77 -14.20
CA ALA A 166 -6.47 1.73 -13.40
C ALA A 166 -6.19 1.12 -12.02
N LEU A 167 -5.12 1.56 -11.34
CA LEU A 167 -4.71 1.08 -10.03
C LEU A 167 -4.53 2.23 -9.05
N TYR A 168 -4.69 1.94 -7.75
CA TYR A 168 -4.34 2.87 -6.68
C TYR A 168 -3.28 2.28 -5.75
N MET A 169 -2.12 2.92 -5.61
CA MET A 169 -1.13 2.56 -4.60
C MET A 169 -1.48 3.21 -3.26
N THR A 170 -1.86 2.38 -2.29
CA THR A 170 -2.18 2.83 -0.93
C THR A 170 -0.90 3.13 -0.11
N GLY A 171 -0.84 4.30 0.54
CA GLY A 171 0.25 4.63 1.46
C GLY A 171 0.22 3.77 2.73
N ALA A 172 -0.97 3.48 3.25
CA ALA A 172 -1.15 2.58 4.39
C ALA A 172 -0.67 1.15 4.05
N GLY A 173 -1.03 0.64 2.86
CA GLY A 173 -0.57 -0.67 2.42
C GLY A 173 0.93 -0.73 2.16
N THR A 174 1.51 0.35 1.62
CA THR A 174 2.98 0.44 1.47
C THR A 174 3.67 0.40 2.83
N THR A 175 3.19 1.16 3.81
CA THR A 175 3.77 1.18 5.16
C THR A 175 3.64 -0.19 5.83
N ALA A 176 2.49 -0.86 5.70
CA ALA A 176 2.26 -2.19 6.25
C ALA A 176 3.17 -3.24 5.60
N SER A 177 3.22 -3.29 4.26
CA SER A 177 3.95 -4.33 3.52
C SER A 177 5.46 -4.12 3.51
N ARG A 178 5.93 -2.88 3.33
CA ARG A 178 7.37 -2.58 3.24
C ARG A 178 8.04 -2.42 4.59
N LEU A 179 7.34 -1.85 5.56
CA LEU A 179 7.94 -1.49 6.85
C LEU A 179 7.41 -2.35 8.01
N GLY A 180 6.32 -3.09 7.83
CA GLY A 180 5.65 -3.78 8.93
C GLY A 180 5.09 -2.81 9.97
N GLN A 181 4.74 -1.58 9.55
CA GLN A 181 4.37 -0.48 10.44
C GLN A 181 2.96 0.06 10.15
N PRO A 182 2.33 0.75 11.11
CA PRO A 182 1.06 1.44 10.87
C PRO A 182 1.23 2.74 10.08
N ASP A 183 0.14 3.19 9.45
CA ASP A 183 0.10 4.43 8.66
C ASP A 183 0.11 5.70 9.53
N LEU A 184 1.31 6.08 9.96
CA LEU A 184 1.58 7.22 10.87
C LEU A 184 2.65 8.19 10.32
N GLY A 185 2.76 8.28 8.99
CA GLY A 185 3.77 9.13 8.33
C GLY A 185 5.21 8.63 8.50
N LEU A 186 5.37 7.31 8.67
CA LEU A 186 6.68 6.66 8.85
C LEU A 186 7.39 6.42 7.52
N ALA A 187 6.64 6.04 6.48
CA ALA A 187 7.18 5.85 5.14
C ALA A 187 7.80 7.15 4.62
N GLN A 188 9.04 7.05 4.14
CA GLN A 188 9.75 8.16 3.54
C GLN A 188 9.50 8.21 2.04
N LEU A 189 9.90 9.31 1.39
CA LEU A 189 9.82 9.44 -0.07
C LEU A 189 10.49 8.25 -0.79
N SER A 190 11.62 7.76 -0.27
CA SER A 190 12.32 6.61 -0.86
C SER A 190 11.47 5.35 -0.88
N ASP A 191 10.73 5.08 0.21
CA ASP A 191 9.88 3.90 0.33
C ASP A 191 8.70 3.99 -0.63
N MET A 192 8.01 5.12 -0.59
CA MET A 192 6.82 5.39 -1.39
C MET A 192 7.14 5.43 -2.88
N ARG A 193 8.21 6.13 -3.27
CA ARG A 193 8.62 6.23 -4.67
C ARG A 193 9.10 4.90 -5.22
N ALA A 194 9.92 4.14 -4.49
CA ALA A 194 10.39 2.84 -4.97
C ALA A 194 9.22 1.87 -5.17
N HIS A 195 8.17 1.99 -4.34
CA HIS A 195 6.99 1.18 -4.51
C HIS A 195 6.16 1.59 -5.73
N ALA A 196 5.91 2.89 -5.88
CA ALA A 196 5.16 3.43 -7.00
C ALA A 196 5.84 3.12 -8.34
N ASP A 197 7.17 3.25 -8.40
CA ASP A 197 8.02 2.93 -9.55
C ASP A 197 7.85 1.47 -9.97
N MET A 198 7.93 0.53 -9.03
CA MET A 198 7.73 -0.88 -9.35
C MET A 198 6.31 -1.15 -9.86
N ILE A 199 5.27 -0.64 -9.19
CA ILE A 199 3.87 -0.93 -9.56
C ILE A 199 3.54 -0.33 -10.93
N ALA A 200 3.91 0.93 -11.16
CA ALA A 200 3.60 1.65 -12.40
C ALA A 200 4.28 1.05 -13.63
N ASN A 201 5.37 0.28 -13.43
CA ASN A 201 6.12 -0.35 -14.52
C ASN A 201 5.81 -1.85 -14.67
N LEU A 202 4.81 -2.40 -13.96
CA LEU A 202 4.27 -3.74 -14.27
C LEU A 202 3.52 -3.75 -15.61
N ASP A 203 2.95 -2.61 -15.99
CA ASP A 203 2.33 -2.36 -17.28
C ASP A 203 2.65 -0.90 -17.72
N PRO A 204 3.86 -0.64 -18.23
CA PRO A 204 4.39 0.71 -18.41
C PRO A 204 3.68 1.55 -19.49
N TYR A 205 2.84 0.92 -20.33
CA TYR A 205 2.20 1.55 -21.48
C TYR A 205 0.67 1.47 -21.46
N GLY A 206 0.07 0.87 -20.43
CA GLY A 206 -1.37 0.70 -20.33
C GLY A 206 -1.95 1.37 -19.10
N THR A 207 -1.88 0.67 -17.98
CA THR A 207 -2.70 0.89 -16.79
C THR A 207 -2.21 2.06 -15.93
N PRO A 208 -3.00 3.15 -15.79
CA PRO A 208 -2.63 4.27 -14.94
C PRO A 208 -2.55 3.90 -13.45
N LEU A 209 -1.44 4.24 -12.81
CA LEU A 209 -1.30 4.18 -11.36
C LEU A 209 -1.53 5.56 -10.72
N ILE A 210 -2.53 5.65 -9.84
CA ILE A 210 -2.67 6.76 -8.90
C ILE A 210 -1.93 6.38 -7.61
N ALA A 211 -0.94 7.15 -7.19
CA ALA A 211 -0.13 6.84 -6.03
C ALA A 211 -0.31 7.84 -4.90
N ASP A 212 -0.41 7.34 -3.67
CA ASP A 212 -0.32 8.17 -2.47
C ASP A 212 1.04 8.88 -2.39
N MET A 213 1.03 10.18 -2.05
CA MET A 213 2.23 10.97 -1.80
C MET A 213 2.18 11.70 -0.45
N ASP A 214 1.33 11.24 0.46
CA ASP A 214 1.12 11.79 1.80
C ASP A 214 0.98 13.32 1.76
N THR A 215 1.86 14.01 2.50
CA THR A 215 1.95 15.47 2.56
C THR A 215 3.09 16.04 1.69
N GLY A 216 3.73 15.17 0.89
CA GLY A 216 4.88 15.52 0.06
C GLY A 216 6.23 15.60 0.80
N TYR A 217 6.33 14.95 1.96
CA TYR A 217 7.57 14.63 2.70
C TYR A 217 8.42 15.82 3.18
N GLY A 218 7.93 17.05 3.09
CA GLY A 218 8.65 18.23 3.56
C GLY A 218 8.05 19.55 3.07
N GLY A 219 8.92 20.53 2.89
CA GLY A 219 8.56 21.83 2.33
C GLY A 219 8.54 21.84 0.79
N PRO A 220 8.31 23.01 0.17
CA PRO A 220 8.20 23.15 -1.29
C PRO A 220 9.32 22.49 -2.11
N ASN A 221 10.57 22.59 -1.68
CA ASN A 221 11.70 21.97 -2.38
C ASN A 221 11.61 20.43 -2.40
N THR A 222 11.27 19.83 -1.25
CA THR A 222 11.08 18.37 -1.16
C THR A 222 9.91 17.91 -2.01
N ILE A 223 8.82 18.67 -2.02
CA ILE A 223 7.63 18.38 -2.85
C ILE A 223 8.00 18.43 -4.33
N THR A 224 8.71 19.46 -4.78
CA THR A 224 9.18 19.55 -6.16
C THR A 224 10.04 18.35 -6.54
N LEU A 225 10.94 17.91 -5.68
CA LEU A 225 11.75 16.70 -5.91
C LEU A 225 10.90 15.43 -5.94
N ALA A 226 9.94 15.29 -5.02
CA ALA A 226 9.05 14.14 -4.95
C ALA A 226 8.23 14.00 -6.24
N VAL A 227 7.60 15.08 -6.70
CA VAL A 227 6.83 15.11 -7.95
C VAL A 227 7.69 14.73 -9.14
N GLN A 228 8.91 15.29 -9.25
CA GLN A 228 9.83 14.92 -10.32
C GLN A 228 10.21 13.44 -10.29
N GLN A 229 10.35 12.84 -9.10
CA GLN A 229 10.62 11.41 -8.98
C GLN A 229 9.42 10.55 -9.34
N TYR A 230 8.20 10.97 -9.01
CA TYR A 230 6.96 10.28 -9.40
C TYR A 230 6.74 10.33 -10.91
N ILE A 231 7.02 11.47 -11.55
CA ILE A 231 7.01 11.59 -13.02
C ILE A 231 8.00 10.60 -13.65
N ARG A 232 9.25 10.54 -13.16
CA ARG A 232 10.25 9.59 -13.65
C ARG A 232 9.90 8.13 -13.38
N ALA A 233 9.07 7.88 -12.37
CA ALA A 233 8.59 6.56 -11.99
C ALA A 233 7.35 6.12 -12.79
N ASN A 234 6.97 6.87 -13.83
CA ASN A 234 5.81 6.57 -14.69
C ASN A 234 4.45 6.60 -13.94
N VAL A 235 4.38 7.28 -12.79
CA VAL A 235 3.14 7.44 -12.04
C VAL A 235 2.17 8.32 -12.82
N ALA A 236 0.91 7.90 -12.93
CA ALA A 236 -0.10 8.60 -13.72
C ALA A 236 -0.75 9.76 -12.97
N GLY A 237 -0.95 9.59 -11.66
CA GLY A 237 -1.47 10.64 -10.79
C GLY A 237 -1.03 10.44 -9.35
N PHE A 238 -1.09 11.50 -8.56
CA PHE A 238 -0.79 11.41 -7.13
C PHE A 238 -1.65 12.38 -6.34
N HIS A 239 -1.84 12.10 -5.05
CA HIS A 239 -2.51 13.03 -4.14
C HIS A 239 -1.56 13.60 -3.09
N ILE A 240 -1.76 14.88 -2.74
CA ILE A 240 -1.11 15.57 -1.62
C ILE A 240 -2.18 16.10 -0.68
N GLU A 241 -2.03 15.83 0.61
CA GLU A 241 -2.98 16.24 1.65
C GLU A 241 -2.52 17.43 2.51
N ASP A 242 -3.45 17.95 3.30
CA ASP A 242 -3.26 19.11 4.19
C ASP A 242 -2.95 18.72 5.64
N GLN A 243 -2.61 17.47 5.92
CA GLN A 243 -2.16 17.05 7.25
C GLN A 243 -0.79 17.65 7.62
N VAL A 244 -0.47 17.64 8.92
CA VAL A 244 0.91 17.80 9.40
C VAL A 244 1.81 16.66 8.87
N LEU A 245 3.13 16.86 8.83
CA LEU A 245 4.06 15.88 8.24
C LEU A 245 3.95 14.48 8.87
N THR A 246 3.77 14.42 10.20
CA THR A 246 3.44 13.19 10.93
C THR A 246 1.95 12.86 10.75
N LYS A 247 1.56 12.60 9.50
CA LYS A 247 0.19 12.36 9.08
C LYS A 247 -0.36 11.09 9.71
N ARG A 248 -1.68 10.93 9.66
CA ARG A 248 -2.38 9.71 10.08
C ARG A 248 -3.28 9.22 8.96
N CYS A 249 -3.62 7.94 8.97
CA CYS A 249 -4.67 7.41 8.11
C CYS A 249 -5.96 8.27 8.22
N GLY A 250 -6.58 8.55 7.07
CA GLY A 250 -7.76 9.41 6.93
C GLY A 250 -8.97 8.95 7.76
N HIS A 251 -9.03 7.66 8.08
CA HIS A 251 -10.09 7.05 8.89
C HIS A 251 -9.73 6.88 10.37
N LEU A 252 -8.58 7.40 10.84
CA LEU A 252 -8.25 7.46 12.26
C LEU A 252 -8.69 8.79 12.89
N SER A 253 -8.95 8.77 14.19
CA SER A 253 -9.29 9.97 14.96
C SER A 253 -8.06 10.85 15.27
N GLY A 254 -8.33 12.13 15.50
CA GLY A 254 -7.33 13.09 15.96
C GLY A 254 -6.36 13.54 14.85
N LYS A 255 -6.85 13.61 13.60
CA LYS A 255 -6.10 14.21 12.49
C LYS A 255 -5.80 15.67 12.80
N LYS A 256 -4.63 16.13 12.38
CA LYS A 256 -4.21 17.52 12.50
C LYS A 256 -3.88 18.04 11.11
N VAL A 257 -4.56 19.10 10.71
CA VAL A 257 -4.27 19.79 9.45
C VAL A 257 -3.42 21.03 9.66
N VAL A 258 -2.62 21.38 8.67
CA VAL A 258 -1.88 22.64 8.63
C VAL A 258 -2.80 23.79 8.23
N SER A 259 -2.33 25.03 8.34
CA SER A 259 -3.06 26.19 7.81
C SER A 259 -3.26 26.07 6.30
N ALA A 260 -4.31 26.72 5.78
CA ALA A 260 -4.58 26.75 4.36
C ALA A 260 -3.37 27.27 3.56
N ASP A 261 -2.66 28.29 4.05
CA ASP A 261 -1.47 28.82 3.38
C ASP A 261 -0.35 27.79 3.19
N VAL A 262 -0.09 26.98 4.22
CA VAL A 262 0.91 25.89 4.14
C VAL A 262 0.43 24.84 3.14
N TYR A 263 -0.82 24.41 3.22
CA TYR A 263 -1.39 23.46 2.26
C TYR A 263 -1.30 23.96 0.82
N LEU A 264 -1.73 25.20 0.55
CA LEU A 264 -1.69 25.80 -0.77
C LEU A 264 -0.26 26.02 -1.27
N SER A 265 0.73 26.19 -0.37
CA SER A 265 2.14 26.19 -0.75
C SER A 265 2.60 24.84 -1.32
N ARG A 266 2.05 23.73 -0.81
CA ARG A 266 2.31 22.37 -1.33
C ARG A 266 1.73 22.22 -2.73
N ILE A 267 0.48 22.64 -2.93
CA ILE A 267 -0.20 22.61 -4.23
C ILE A 267 0.59 23.42 -5.27
N ARG A 268 1.02 24.65 -4.93
CA ARG A 268 1.88 25.47 -5.82
C ARG A 268 3.20 24.79 -6.16
N ALA A 269 3.87 24.20 -5.18
CA ALA A 269 5.14 23.52 -5.39
C ALA A 269 5.00 22.30 -6.31
N ALA A 270 3.92 21.51 -6.11
CA ALA A 270 3.60 20.37 -6.94
C ALA A 270 3.26 20.79 -8.37
N LYS A 271 2.32 21.74 -8.54
CA LYS A 271 1.92 22.23 -9.87
C LYS A 271 3.10 22.83 -10.64
N GLY A 272 3.90 23.66 -9.98
CA GLY A 272 5.08 24.25 -10.60
C GLY A 272 6.13 23.22 -11.01
N ALA A 273 6.24 22.10 -10.30
CA ALA A 273 7.11 20.99 -10.70
C ALA A 273 6.58 20.26 -11.96
N ILE A 274 5.26 20.01 -12.00
CA ILE A 274 4.57 19.38 -13.14
C ILE A 274 4.75 20.23 -14.41
N GLU A 275 4.49 21.54 -14.32
CA GLU A 275 4.60 22.47 -15.45
C GLU A 275 6.03 22.58 -15.98
N LYS A 276 7.03 22.66 -15.08
CA LYS A 276 8.45 22.68 -15.47
C LYS A 276 8.87 21.40 -16.18
N ALA A 277 8.34 20.26 -15.76
CA ALA A 277 8.60 18.97 -16.38
C ALA A 277 7.78 18.74 -17.67
N ARG A 278 6.79 19.61 -17.96
CA ARG A 278 5.81 19.44 -19.05
C ARG A 278 5.14 18.06 -19.00
N SER A 279 4.81 17.60 -17.80
CA SER A 279 4.20 16.29 -17.57
C SER A 279 2.68 16.38 -17.50
N ASP A 280 2.00 15.32 -17.93
CA ASP A 280 0.56 15.14 -17.78
C ASP A 280 0.17 14.47 -16.46
N ILE A 281 1.12 14.24 -15.54
CA ILE A 281 0.82 13.62 -14.25
C ILE A 281 -0.29 14.40 -13.54
N VAL A 282 -1.30 13.67 -13.08
CA VAL A 282 -2.52 14.25 -12.51
C VAL A 282 -2.28 14.63 -11.04
N LEU A 283 -2.48 15.90 -10.70
CA LEU A 283 -2.40 16.42 -9.33
C LEU A 283 -3.77 16.36 -8.64
N ILE A 284 -3.87 15.51 -7.63
CA ILE A 284 -5.08 15.36 -6.81
C ILE A 284 -4.88 16.13 -5.51
N ALA A 285 -5.71 17.14 -5.27
CA ALA A 285 -5.71 17.94 -4.06
C ALA A 285 -6.57 17.28 -2.99
N ARG A 286 -5.95 16.74 -1.94
CA ARG A 286 -6.65 16.10 -0.82
C ARG A 286 -6.80 17.04 0.37
N THR A 287 -7.95 16.99 1.04
CA THR A 287 -8.18 17.64 2.34
C THR A 287 -8.72 16.67 3.38
N ASP A 288 -8.12 16.68 4.56
CA ASP A 288 -8.49 15.92 5.75
C ASP A 288 -9.17 16.79 6.83
N ALA A 289 -9.44 18.07 6.50
CA ALA A 289 -9.92 19.08 7.43
C ALA A 289 -11.34 18.81 7.98
N LEU A 290 -12.11 17.89 7.38
CA LEU A 290 -13.54 17.71 7.71
C LEU A 290 -13.78 17.34 9.18
N GLN A 291 -12.88 16.56 9.78
CA GLN A 291 -13.00 16.16 11.19
C GLN A 291 -12.80 17.36 12.13
N GLN A 292 -11.84 18.24 11.82
CA GLN A 292 -11.36 19.29 12.73
C GLN A 292 -12.02 20.64 12.47
N LEU A 293 -12.23 21.00 11.21
CA LEU A 293 -12.61 22.35 10.77
C LEU A 293 -13.97 22.39 10.04
N GLY A 294 -14.53 21.24 9.70
CA GLY A 294 -15.86 21.14 9.07
C GLY A 294 -15.85 21.24 7.55
N TYR A 295 -17.05 21.14 6.96
CA TYR A 295 -17.25 21.00 5.52
C TYR A 295 -16.89 22.28 4.75
N ASP A 296 -17.33 23.44 5.22
CA ASP A 296 -17.10 24.72 4.54
C ASP A 296 -15.60 25.04 4.39
N GLU A 297 -14.79 24.69 5.39
CA GLU A 297 -13.32 24.83 5.31
C GLU A 297 -12.71 23.85 4.29
N CYS A 298 -13.19 22.61 4.23
CA CYS A 298 -12.77 21.68 3.17
C CYS A 298 -13.09 22.24 1.79
N VAL A 299 -14.28 22.82 1.64
CA VAL A 299 -14.73 23.43 0.40
C VAL A 299 -13.81 24.59 0.00
N ALA A 300 -13.54 25.51 0.93
CA ALA A 300 -12.66 26.65 0.71
C ALA A 300 -11.25 26.21 0.29
N ARG A 301 -10.68 25.22 0.97
CA ARG A 301 -9.35 24.65 0.64
C ARG A 301 -9.30 24.04 -0.75
N LEU A 302 -10.31 23.26 -1.11
CA LEU A 302 -10.38 22.60 -2.40
C LEU A 302 -10.62 23.58 -3.55
N HIS A 303 -11.46 24.61 -3.37
CA HIS A 303 -11.60 25.68 -4.36
C HIS A 303 -10.28 26.43 -4.56
N ALA A 304 -9.57 26.73 -3.49
CA ALA A 304 -8.26 27.39 -3.59
C ALA A 304 -7.22 26.47 -4.26
N ALA A 305 -7.21 25.17 -3.97
CA ALA A 305 -6.33 24.21 -4.65
C ALA A 305 -6.66 24.07 -6.14
N ARG A 306 -7.95 24.02 -6.50
CA ARG A 306 -8.43 24.05 -7.90
C ARG A 306 -7.96 25.31 -8.62
N ALA A 307 -8.08 26.48 -7.99
CA ALA A 307 -7.64 27.75 -8.57
C ALA A 307 -6.12 27.80 -8.81
N LEU A 308 -5.34 26.99 -8.08
CA LEU A 308 -3.90 26.81 -8.28
C LEU A 308 -3.55 25.72 -9.30
N GLY A 309 -4.54 25.14 -9.96
CA GLY A 309 -4.34 24.19 -11.06
C GLY A 309 -4.23 22.73 -10.64
N ALA A 310 -4.74 22.35 -9.47
CA ALA A 310 -5.00 20.94 -9.16
C ALA A 310 -6.08 20.38 -10.10
N ASP A 311 -5.87 19.16 -10.59
CA ASP A 311 -6.69 18.56 -11.64
C ASP A 311 -7.93 17.83 -11.07
N VAL A 312 -7.83 17.33 -9.84
CA VAL A 312 -8.88 16.57 -9.16
C VAL A 312 -8.94 16.97 -7.68
N GLY A 313 -10.13 16.99 -7.10
CA GLY A 313 -10.34 17.16 -5.65
C GLY A 313 -10.59 15.85 -4.92
N LEU A 314 -10.10 15.73 -3.69
CA LEU A 314 -10.39 14.62 -2.78
C LEU A 314 -10.75 15.19 -1.40
N LEU A 315 -12.02 15.05 -1.02
CA LEU A 315 -12.50 15.40 0.31
C LEU A 315 -12.60 14.11 1.12
N GLU A 316 -11.73 13.96 2.12
CA GLU A 316 -11.64 12.73 2.90
C GLU A 316 -12.66 12.67 4.04
N GLY A 317 -13.27 11.50 4.23
CA GLY A 317 -14.03 11.19 5.43
C GLY A 317 -15.47 11.70 5.46
N PHE A 318 -16.18 11.73 4.31
CA PHE A 318 -17.60 12.10 4.23
C PHE A 318 -18.43 11.40 5.32
N ARG A 319 -19.38 12.13 5.92
CA ARG A 319 -20.23 11.62 7.02
C ARG A 319 -21.54 11.00 6.55
N SER A 320 -21.97 11.29 5.32
CA SER A 320 -23.19 10.73 4.72
C SER A 320 -23.11 10.72 3.19
N LYS A 321 -23.97 9.93 2.53
CA LYS A 321 -24.04 9.87 1.06
C LYS A 321 -24.53 11.18 0.47
N GLU A 322 -25.42 11.88 1.18
CA GLU A 322 -25.95 13.19 0.79
C GLU A 322 -24.84 14.24 0.76
N GLN A 323 -23.95 14.24 1.76
CA GLN A 323 -22.80 15.13 1.79
C GLN A 323 -21.84 14.85 0.62
N ALA A 324 -21.60 13.57 0.30
CA ALA A 324 -20.79 13.18 -0.85
C ALA A 324 -21.41 13.67 -2.18
N ALA A 325 -22.71 13.44 -2.37
CA ALA A 325 -23.45 13.91 -3.55
C ALA A 325 -23.49 15.45 -3.65
N GLN A 326 -23.60 16.15 -2.52
CA GLN A 326 -23.53 17.61 -2.47
C GLN A 326 -22.16 18.12 -2.93
N ALA A 327 -21.07 17.53 -2.44
CA ALA A 327 -19.72 17.91 -2.85
C ALA A 327 -19.52 17.77 -4.36
N VAL A 328 -19.98 16.68 -4.97
CA VAL A 328 -19.88 16.52 -6.43
C VAL A 328 -20.60 17.65 -7.19
N LYS A 329 -21.81 18.04 -6.74
CA LYS A 329 -22.56 19.15 -7.35
C LYS A 329 -21.85 20.49 -7.18
N GLU A 330 -21.26 20.73 -6.01
CA GLU A 330 -20.58 21.98 -5.66
C GLU A 330 -19.28 22.18 -6.46
N PHE A 331 -18.53 21.10 -6.70
CA PHE A 331 -17.26 21.18 -7.42
C PHE A 331 -17.39 21.06 -8.93
N ALA A 332 -18.53 20.60 -9.46
CA ALA A 332 -18.76 20.47 -10.90
C ALA A 332 -18.37 21.76 -11.68
N PRO A 333 -17.72 21.66 -12.85
CA PRO A 333 -17.33 20.43 -13.56
C PRO A 333 -15.98 19.84 -13.11
N TRP A 334 -15.38 20.29 -12.00
CA TRP A 334 -14.09 19.77 -11.54
C TRP A 334 -14.23 18.32 -11.03
N PRO A 335 -13.39 17.39 -11.51
CA PRO A 335 -13.42 16.00 -11.06
C PRO A 335 -13.22 15.87 -9.55
N LEU A 336 -14.06 15.05 -8.93
CA LEU A 336 -13.81 14.57 -7.57
C LEU A 336 -13.44 13.08 -7.58
N LEU A 337 -12.53 12.74 -6.67
CA LEU A 337 -12.17 11.39 -6.28
C LEU A 337 -12.91 11.02 -4.99
N LEU A 338 -13.45 9.81 -4.94
CA LEU A 338 -14.02 9.20 -3.74
C LEU A 338 -13.10 8.10 -3.20
N ASN A 339 -12.74 8.18 -1.91
CA ASN A 339 -12.00 7.13 -1.22
C ASN A 339 -12.94 6.25 -0.40
N ILE A 340 -12.98 4.95 -0.71
CA ILE A 340 -13.74 3.95 0.04
C ILE A 340 -12.78 3.09 0.86
N VAL A 341 -13.00 3.13 2.17
CA VAL A 341 -12.45 2.18 3.14
C VAL A 341 -13.60 1.59 3.92
N GLU A 342 -13.88 0.32 3.66
CA GLU A 342 -14.92 -0.43 4.36
C GLU A 342 -14.58 -0.56 5.85
N ASN A 343 -15.60 -0.54 6.69
CA ASN A 343 -15.47 -0.50 8.16
C ASN A 343 -14.75 0.75 8.70
N GLY A 344 -14.66 1.82 7.90
CA GLY A 344 -14.18 3.13 8.32
C GLY A 344 -15.30 4.05 8.82
N HIS A 345 -14.99 5.35 8.90
CA HIS A 345 -15.95 6.39 9.29
C HIS A 345 -16.91 6.83 8.17
N SER A 346 -16.58 6.56 6.90
CA SER A 346 -17.41 6.98 5.77
C SER A 346 -18.49 5.94 5.46
N PRO A 347 -19.67 6.38 4.97
CA PRO A 347 -20.69 5.45 4.52
C PRO A 347 -20.16 4.62 3.35
N LEU A 348 -20.57 3.36 3.27
CA LEU A 348 -20.30 2.53 2.12
C LEU A 348 -21.05 3.09 0.90
N ILE A 349 -20.32 3.51 -0.12
CA ILE A 349 -20.84 3.97 -1.41
C ILE A 349 -20.33 2.99 -2.47
N THR A 350 -21.24 2.41 -3.25
CA THR A 350 -20.87 1.46 -4.30
C THR A 350 -20.32 2.18 -5.53
N VAL A 351 -19.70 1.43 -6.45
CA VAL A 351 -19.24 1.96 -7.75
C VAL A 351 -20.40 2.60 -8.52
N ASP A 352 -21.57 1.97 -8.53
CA ASP A 352 -22.74 2.47 -9.25
C ASP A 352 -23.29 3.74 -8.62
N GLU A 353 -23.41 3.78 -7.29
CA GLU A 353 -23.81 4.99 -6.57
C GLU A 353 -22.83 6.15 -6.79
N ALA A 354 -21.52 5.88 -6.75
CA ALA A 354 -20.50 6.90 -7.02
C ALA A 354 -20.60 7.44 -8.46
N ARG A 355 -20.90 6.56 -9.42
CA ARG A 355 -21.13 6.93 -10.82
C ARG A 355 -22.37 7.82 -10.96
N GLU A 356 -23.47 7.45 -10.33
CA GLU A 356 -24.73 8.21 -10.32
C GLU A 356 -24.57 9.59 -9.67
N MET A 357 -23.80 9.67 -8.57
CA MET A 357 -23.48 10.94 -7.91
C MET A 357 -22.65 11.87 -8.80
N GLY A 358 -21.86 11.30 -9.73
CA GLY A 358 -21.01 12.04 -10.66
C GLY A 358 -19.53 12.12 -10.27
N PHE A 359 -19.06 11.26 -9.35
CA PHE A 359 -17.62 11.12 -9.11
C PHE A 359 -16.89 10.70 -10.39
N ARG A 360 -15.62 11.09 -10.51
CA ARG A 360 -14.80 10.76 -11.69
C ARG A 360 -13.77 9.67 -11.41
N ILE A 361 -13.34 9.54 -10.16
CA ILE A 361 -12.45 8.46 -9.70
C ILE A 361 -13.03 7.88 -8.41
N ILE A 362 -12.94 6.56 -8.24
CA ILE A 362 -13.18 5.87 -6.97
C ILE A 362 -11.99 4.97 -6.66
N ILE A 363 -11.48 5.05 -5.43
CA ILE A 363 -10.39 4.18 -4.93
C ILE A 363 -10.90 3.29 -3.79
N PHE A 364 -10.45 2.04 -3.77
CA PHE A 364 -10.73 1.08 -2.68
C PHE A 364 -9.44 0.76 -1.94
N SER A 365 -9.00 1.63 -1.04
CA SER A 365 -7.63 1.65 -0.50
C SER A 365 -7.16 0.36 0.15
N PHE A 366 -8.08 -0.49 0.64
CA PHE A 366 -7.78 -1.76 1.32
C PHE A 366 -8.20 -3.00 0.52
N ALA A 367 -8.59 -2.86 -0.75
CA ALA A 367 -9.11 -3.95 -1.58
C ALA A 367 -8.15 -5.15 -1.65
N GLY A 368 -6.85 -4.92 -1.80
CA GLY A 368 -5.86 -5.99 -1.73
C GLY A 368 -5.44 -6.38 -0.31
N LEU A 369 -5.24 -5.39 0.57
CA LEU A 369 -4.59 -5.61 1.87
C LEU A 369 -5.47 -6.35 2.87
N ALA A 370 -6.75 -5.97 2.99
CA ALA A 370 -7.62 -6.55 4.01
C ALA A 370 -7.92 -8.05 3.75
N PRO A 371 -8.24 -8.50 2.52
CA PRO A 371 -8.37 -9.92 2.23
C PRO A 371 -7.06 -10.70 2.43
N ALA A 372 -5.93 -10.12 2.03
CA ALA A 372 -4.62 -10.75 2.22
C ALA A 372 -4.31 -10.98 3.70
N TYR A 373 -4.56 -9.99 4.56
CA TYR A 373 -4.41 -10.16 6.02
C TYR A 373 -5.22 -11.33 6.55
N GLY A 374 -6.50 -11.43 6.18
CA GLY A 374 -7.37 -12.52 6.61
C GLY A 374 -6.87 -13.90 6.17
N ALA A 375 -6.52 -14.04 4.89
CA ALA A 375 -6.05 -15.31 4.31
C ALA A 375 -4.69 -15.75 4.89
N ILE A 376 -3.72 -14.83 4.98
CA ILE A 376 -2.38 -15.11 5.51
C ILE A 376 -2.47 -15.49 6.98
N LYS A 377 -3.23 -14.73 7.78
CA LYS A 377 -3.44 -15.03 9.20
C LYS A 377 -4.06 -16.41 9.39
N GLY A 378 -5.14 -16.71 8.66
CA GLY A 378 -5.80 -18.01 8.74
C GLY A 378 -4.88 -19.18 8.37
N ALA A 379 -4.05 -19.01 7.32
CA ALA A 379 -3.07 -20.01 6.92
C ALA A 379 -2.01 -20.26 8.01
N TYR A 380 -1.52 -19.21 8.68
CA TYR A 380 -0.55 -19.34 9.77
C TYR A 380 -1.15 -19.91 11.05
N GLU A 381 -2.40 -19.57 11.37
CA GLU A 381 -3.13 -20.18 12.48
C GLU A 381 -3.28 -21.69 12.26
N LYS A 382 -3.69 -22.11 11.05
CA LYS A 382 -3.81 -23.51 10.69
C LYS A 382 -2.45 -24.24 10.71
N LEU A 383 -1.41 -23.61 10.17
CA LEU A 383 -0.05 -24.16 10.22
C LEU A 383 0.41 -24.39 11.66
N LYS A 384 0.11 -23.45 12.56
CA LYS A 384 0.48 -23.54 13.98
C LYS A 384 -0.29 -24.63 14.72
N THR A 385 -1.58 -24.84 14.41
CA THR A 385 -2.43 -25.80 15.13
C THR A 385 -2.38 -27.21 14.55
N GLU A 386 -2.24 -27.34 13.23
CA GLU A 386 -2.37 -28.61 12.50
C GLU A 386 -1.08 -29.04 11.76
N GLY A 387 -0.08 -28.16 11.64
CA GLY A 387 1.15 -28.45 10.90
C GLY A 387 1.02 -28.35 9.37
N VAL A 388 -0.12 -27.86 8.87
CA VAL A 388 -0.40 -27.69 7.44
C VAL A 388 -1.06 -26.35 7.15
N THR A 389 -0.84 -25.80 5.95
CA THR A 389 -1.46 -24.54 5.53
C THR A 389 -2.85 -24.72 4.90
N GLY A 390 -3.25 -25.96 4.59
CA GLY A 390 -4.52 -26.27 3.94
C GLY A 390 -4.58 -25.92 2.45
N ILE A 391 -3.46 -25.66 1.79
CA ILE A 391 -3.42 -25.31 0.36
C ILE A 391 -3.55 -26.53 -0.58
N GLN A 392 -3.35 -27.75 -0.08
CA GLN A 392 -3.46 -28.97 -0.88
C GLN A 392 -4.88 -29.13 -1.44
N GLY A 393 -5.00 -29.29 -2.75
CA GLY A 393 -6.30 -29.38 -3.44
C GLY A 393 -6.95 -28.04 -3.79
N SER A 394 -6.34 -26.89 -3.43
CA SER A 394 -6.87 -25.56 -3.77
C SER A 394 -6.72 -25.16 -5.25
N GLY A 395 -5.92 -25.91 -6.02
CA GLY A 395 -5.52 -25.53 -7.38
C GLY A 395 -4.41 -24.47 -7.45
N VAL A 396 -4.02 -23.85 -6.33
CA VAL A 396 -2.90 -22.92 -6.27
C VAL A 396 -1.58 -23.69 -6.33
N THR A 397 -0.75 -23.36 -7.32
CA THR A 397 0.57 -23.97 -7.54
C THR A 397 1.66 -22.91 -7.66
N PRO A 398 2.94 -23.24 -7.44
CA PRO A 398 4.05 -22.32 -7.69
C PRO A 398 4.01 -21.74 -9.12
N ARG A 399 3.78 -22.59 -10.13
CA ARG A 399 3.63 -22.16 -11.52
C ARG A 399 2.45 -21.20 -11.69
N GLY A 400 1.30 -21.46 -11.06
CA GLY A 400 0.14 -20.56 -11.12
C GLY A 400 0.45 -19.17 -10.53
N ILE A 401 1.19 -19.12 -9.42
CA ILE A 401 1.64 -17.84 -8.82
C ILE A 401 2.60 -17.12 -9.77
N PHE A 402 3.55 -17.84 -10.38
CA PHE A 402 4.50 -17.24 -11.32
C PHE A 402 3.85 -16.80 -12.63
N ASP A 403 2.85 -17.53 -13.13
CA ASP A 403 2.03 -17.14 -14.29
C ASP A 403 1.37 -15.78 -14.02
N VAL A 404 0.77 -15.57 -12.84
CA VAL A 404 0.23 -14.25 -12.44
C VAL A 404 1.32 -13.18 -12.40
N CYS A 405 2.54 -13.54 -12.00
CA CYS A 405 3.68 -12.63 -11.96
C CYS A 405 4.37 -12.37 -13.31
N GLY A 406 3.84 -12.91 -14.42
CA GLY A 406 4.35 -12.67 -15.76
C GLY A 406 5.39 -13.70 -16.25
N LEU A 407 5.39 -14.92 -15.69
CA LEU A 407 6.28 -16.01 -16.13
C LEU A 407 6.26 -16.21 -17.65
N ARG A 408 5.06 -16.23 -18.25
CA ARG A 408 4.90 -16.43 -19.69
C ARG A 408 5.50 -15.29 -20.51
N ASP A 409 5.41 -14.06 -20.04
CA ASP A 409 6.05 -12.91 -20.69
C ASP A 409 7.57 -13.01 -20.61
N CYS A 410 8.11 -13.40 -19.45
CA CYS A 410 9.55 -13.62 -19.30
C CYS A 410 10.06 -14.72 -20.25
N MET A 411 9.36 -15.85 -20.34
CA MET A 411 9.69 -16.94 -21.25
C MET A 411 9.63 -16.50 -22.72
N ARG A 412 8.58 -15.76 -23.08
CA ARG A 412 8.42 -15.23 -24.44
C ARG A 412 9.53 -14.25 -24.80
N ILE A 413 9.95 -13.37 -23.88
CA ILE A 413 11.05 -12.43 -24.10
C ILE A 413 12.37 -13.17 -24.36
N ASP A 414 12.63 -14.24 -23.60
CA ASP A 414 13.82 -15.10 -23.81
C ASP A 414 13.79 -15.72 -25.21
N GLU A 415 12.69 -16.37 -25.58
CA GLU A 415 12.51 -17.01 -26.89
C GLU A 415 12.61 -16.01 -28.05
N GLU A 416 11.94 -14.86 -27.95
CA GLU A 416 11.99 -13.78 -28.96
C GLU A 416 13.41 -13.19 -29.11
N ALA A 417 14.22 -13.23 -28.04
CA ALA A 417 15.62 -12.82 -28.08
C ALA A 417 16.57 -13.91 -28.61
N GLY A 418 16.05 -15.09 -28.96
CA GLY A 418 16.83 -16.25 -29.41
C GLY A 418 17.44 -17.06 -28.26
N GLY A 419 16.96 -16.85 -27.03
CA GLY A 419 17.29 -17.66 -25.87
C GLY A 419 16.66 -19.06 -25.95
N GLU A 420 17.26 -19.99 -25.23
CA GLU A 420 16.79 -21.38 -25.13
C GLU A 420 16.60 -21.80 -23.66
N ASP A 421 16.63 -20.85 -22.72
CA ASP A 421 16.67 -21.14 -21.28
C ASP A 421 15.39 -21.84 -20.80
N PHE A 422 14.28 -21.68 -21.54
CA PHE A 422 12.97 -22.25 -21.20
C PHE A 422 12.40 -23.20 -22.25
N LYS A 423 13.21 -23.69 -23.21
CA LYS A 423 12.72 -24.55 -24.31
C LYS A 423 12.06 -25.87 -23.86
N ASP A 424 12.48 -26.38 -22.71
CA ASP A 424 11.96 -27.62 -22.11
C ASP A 424 10.81 -27.36 -21.12
N GLY A 425 10.38 -26.10 -20.97
CA GLY A 425 9.37 -25.67 -20.00
C GLY A 425 9.94 -25.32 -18.62
N VAL A 426 9.03 -25.14 -17.65
CA VAL A 426 9.31 -24.62 -16.29
C VAL A 426 8.61 -25.36 -15.16
#